data_AF-A0A6V8KJP4-F1
#
_entry.id   AF-A0A6V8KJP4-F1
#
_cell.length_a   1.000
_cell.length_b   1.000
_cell.length_c   1.000
_cell.angle_alpha   90.00
_cell.angle_beta   90.00
_cell.angle_gamma   90.00
#
_symmetry.space_group_name_H-M   'P 1'
#
loop_
_entity.id
_entity.type
_entity.pdbx_description
1 polymer ?
#
loop_
_entity_poly.entity_id
_entity_poly.type
_entity_poly.pdbx_seq_one_letter_code
_entity_poly.pdbx_strand_id
1 'polypeptide(L)'
;MTKARLAGVFATRTRDEWVEVFAGTDACVTPVLSFAEAARHPHMTARGTVVRHGGMLQAAPAPRFSRFAAAVPDIDDTVYDAEAIVGEWAGQSGR
;
A
#
# COMPACT_ATOMS: atom_id res chain seq x y z
N MET A 1 -5.46 -29.05 -16.51
CA MET A 1 -4.17 -28.85 -15.82
C MET A 1 -4.41 -28.94 -14.33
N THR A 2 -3.70 -29.80 -13.59
CA THR A 2 -4.02 -30.09 -12.18
C THR A 2 -3.16 -29.25 -11.24
N LYS A 3 -3.69 -28.91 -10.05
CA LYS A 3 -2.95 -28.26 -8.96
C LYS A 3 -1.65 -28.99 -8.64
N ALA A 4 -1.68 -30.32 -8.57
CA ALA A 4 -0.52 -31.15 -8.24
C ALA A 4 0.62 -31.02 -9.27
N ARG A 5 0.29 -30.99 -10.56
CA ARG A 5 1.29 -30.80 -11.62
C ARG A 5 1.96 -29.42 -11.52
N LEU A 6 1.17 -28.37 -11.30
CA LEU A 6 1.69 -27.01 -11.11
C LEU A 6 2.59 -26.90 -9.88
N ALA A 7 2.16 -27.43 -8.75
CA ALA A 7 2.95 -27.43 -7.52
C ALA A 7 4.30 -28.14 -7.72
N GLY A 8 4.29 -29.30 -8.39
CA GLY A 8 5.51 -30.03 -8.73
C GLY A 8 6.47 -29.21 -9.59
N VAL A 9 5.96 -28.47 -10.58
CA VAL A 9 6.79 -27.57 -11.42
C VAL A 9 7.32 -26.40 -10.60
N PHE A 10 6.48 -25.66 -9.88
CA PHE A 10 6.91 -24.49 -9.09
C PHE A 10 7.95 -24.85 -8.01
N ALA A 11 7.92 -26.07 -7.47
CA ALA A 11 8.91 -26.55 -6.51
C ALA A 11 10.32 -26.78 -7.10
N THR A 12 10.48 -26.74 -8.42
CA THR A 12 11.79 -27.01 -9.08
C THR A 12 12.74 -25.81 -9.07
N ARG A 13 12.26 -24.61 -8.73
CA ARG A 13 13.04 -23.37 -8.68
C ARG A 13 12.61 -22.54 -7.49
N THR A 14 13.49 -21.66 -7.03
CA THR A 14 13.21 -20.67 -5.99
C THR A 14 12.18 -19.63 -6.47
N ARG A 15 11.60 -18.91 -5.52
CA ARG A 15 10.70 -17.78 -5.80
C ARG A 15 11.34 -16.78 -6.76
N ASP A 16 12.58 -16.38 -6.50
CA ASP A 16 13.25 -15.31 -7.24
C ASP A 16 13.63 -15.76 -8.66
N GLU A 17 14.01 -17.02 -8.85
CA GLU A 17 14.18 -17.58 -10.19
C GLU A 17 12.87 -17.58 -10.99
N TRP A 18 11.72 -17.84 -10.36
CA TRP A 18 10.43 -17.70 -11.02
C TRP A 18 10.08 -16.25 -11.36
N VAL A 19 10.45 -15.29 -10.49
CA VAL A 19 10.27 -13.87 -10.79
C VAL A 19 11.00 -13.49 -12.08
N GLU A 20 12.25 -13.91 -12.23
CA GLU A 20 13.03 -13.66 -13.45
C GLU A 20 12.40 -14.33 -14.68
N VAL A 21 11.93 -15.58 -14.55
CA VAL A 21 11.28 -16.31 -15.66
C VAL A 21 10.01 -15.62 -16.15
N PHE A 22 9.21 -15.05 -15.24
CA PHE A 22 7.93 -14.42 -15.60
C PHE A 22 8.00 -12.90 -15.80
N ALA A 23 9.16 -12.28 -15.54
CA ALA A 23 9.35 -10.85 -15.72
C ALA A 23 9.02 -10.41 -17.16
N GLY A 24 8.17 -9.40 -17.31
CA GLY A 24 7.77 -8.86 -18.62
C GLY A 24 6.77 -9.73 -19.40
N THR A 25 6.22 -10.78 -18.81
CA THR A 25 5.20 -11.65 -19.44
C THR A 25 3.80 -11.35 -18.91
N ASP A 26 2.77 -11.67 -19.72
CA ASP A 26 1.35 -11.58 -19.32
C ASP A 26 0.86 -12.86 -18.57
N ALA A 27 1.76 -13.58 -17.90
CA ALA A 27 1.44 -14.86 -17.25
C ALA A 27 0.70 -14.73 -15.90
N CYS A 28 0.44 -13.51 -15.43
CA CYS A 28 -0.20 -13.22 -14.14
C CYS A 28 0.45 -13.92 -12.93
N VAL A 29 1.78 -14.12 -12.97
CA VAL A 29 2.56 -14.66 -11.86
C VAL A 29 3.27 -13.52 -11.14
N THR A 30 3.15 -13.47 -9.81
CA THR A 30 3.82 -12.48 -8.97
C THR A 30 4.37 -13.16 -7.72
N PRO A 31 5.46 -12.66 -7.14
CA PRO A 31 6.00 -13.21 -5.90
C PRO A 31 5.09 -12.91 -4.71
N VAL A 32 5.00 -13.86 -3.78
CA VAL A 32 4.46 -13.58 -2.45
C VAL A 32 5.57 -12.94 -1.62
N LEU A 33 5.39 -11.67 -1.28
CA LEU A 33 6.37 -10.85 -0.57
C LEU A 33 5.99 -10.66 0.89
N SER A 34 6.99 -10.59 1.76
CA SER A 34 6.82 -10.04 3.11
C SER A 34 6.51 -8.54 3.05
N PHE A 35 5.98 -7.96 4.13
CA PHE A 35 5.71 -6.52 4.19
C PHE A 35 6.96 -5.66 3.91
N ALA A 36 8.12 -6.07 4.41
CA ALA A 36 9.38 -5.36 4.20
C ALA A 36 9.88 -5.47 2.75
N GLU A 37 9.66 -6.59 2.07
CA GLU A 37 9.97 -6.74 0.64
C GLU A 37 8.98 -5.94 -0.22
N ALA A 38 7.68 -6.02 0.08
CA ALA A 38 6.65 -5.30 -0.64
C ALA A 38 6.89 -3.78 -0.62
N ALA A 39 7.27 -3.21 0.54
CA ALA A 39 7.61 -1.80 0.66
C ALA A 39 8.80 -1.36 -0.21
N ARG A 40 9.72 -2.28 -0.54
CA ARG A 40 10.92 -2.02 -1.35
C ARG A 40 10.78 -2.49 -2.80
N HIS A 41 9.69 -3.16 -3.16
CA HIS A 41 9.50 -3.69 -4.50
C HIS A 41 9.54 -2.55 -5.55
N PRO A 42 10.20 -2.72 -6.72
CA PRO A 42 10.37 -1.65 -7.70
C PRO A 42 9.06 -0.98 -8.10
N HIS A 43 7.99 -1.76 -8.29
CA HIS A 43 6.67 -1.22 -8.62
C HIS A 43 6.07 -0.35 -7.51
N MET A 44 6.24 -0.74 -6.25
CA MET A 44 5.70 -0.02 -5.09
C MET A 44 6.49 1.28 -4.85
N THR A 45 7.81 1.22 -4.99
CA THR A 45 8.73 2.36 -4.88
C THR A 45 8.48 3.38 -5.99
N ALA A 46 8.44 2.95 -7.25
CA ALA A 46 8.20 3.83 -8.41
C ALA A 46 6.85 4.57 -8.31
N ARG A 47 5.89 3.97 -7.62
CA ARG A 47 4.57 4.56 -7.40
C ARG A 47 4.47 5.33 -6.09
N GLY A 48 5.41 5.25 -5.15
CA GLY A 48 5.26 5.83 -3.81
C GLY A 48 4.04 5.28 -3.05
N THR A 49 3.73 3.99 -3.23
CA THR A 49 2.53 3.37 -2.62
C THR A 49 2.69 3.11 -1.13
N VAL A 50 3.91 2.80 -0.68
CA VAL A 50 4.26 2.70 0.75
C VAL A 50 5.21 3.85 1.05
N VAL A 51 4.89 4.64 2.07
CA VAL A 51 5.64 5.82 2.49
C VAL A 51 6.07 5.68 3.95
N ARG A 52 7.16 6.36 4.31
CA ARG A 52 7.56 6.51 5.71
C ARG A 52 7.05 7.86 6.22
N HIS A 53 6.17 7.83 7.21
CA HIS A 53 5.58 9.02 7.81
C HIS A 53 5.30 8.75 9.30
N GLY A 54 5.60 9.72 10.18
CA GLY A 54 5.52 9.52 11.64
C GLY A 54 6.44 8.39 12.15
N GLY A 55 7.60 8.16 11.52
CA GLY A 55 8.54 7.10 11.89
C GLY A 55 8.17 5.67 11.41
N MET A 56 6.95 5.46 10.91
CA MET A 56 6.44 4.14 10.50
C MET A 56 6.22 4.03 8.99
N LEU A 57 6.20 2.81 8.47
CA LEU A 57 5.77 2.53 7.10
C LEU A 57 4.24 2.45 7.06
N GLN A 58 3.62 3.18 6.14
CA GLN A 58 2.18 3.18 5.93
C GLN A 58 1.84 3.33 4.44
N ALA A 59 0.60 3.01 4.08
CA ALA A 59 0.13 3.22 2.71
C ALA A 59 -0.03 4.73 2.43
N ALA A 60 0.37 5.16 1.24
CA ALA A 60 0.03 6.49 0.76
C ALA A 60 -1.48 6.59 0.45
N PRO A 61 -2.09 7.78 0.55
CA PRO A 61 -3.49 7.99 0.20
C PRO A 61 -3.85 7.49 -1.20
N ALA A 62 -5.02 6.87 -1.31
CA ALA A 62 -5.58 6.38 -2.56
C ALA A 62 -7.10 6.70 -2.63
N PRO A 63 -7.66 6.99 -3.83
CA PRO A 63 -6.99 7.07 -5.13
C PRO A 63 -6.12 8.34 -5.27
N ARG A 64 -5.36 8.42 -6.38
CA ARG A 64 -4.60 9.63 -6.73
C ARG A 64 -5.46 10.56 -7.56
N PHE A 65 -5.50 11.83 -7.21
CA PHE A 65 -6.21 12.85 -7.96
C PHE A 65 -5.23 13.69 -8.79
N SER A 66 -5.54 13.95 -10.05
CA SER A 66 -4.62 14.67 -10.96
C SER A 66 -4.47 16.15 -10.63
N ARG A 67 -5.47 16.75 -9.98
CA ARG A 67 -5.48 18.18 -9.62
C ARG A 67 -5.17 18.44 -8.14
N PHE A 68 -5.13 17.40 -7.31
CA PHE A 68 -4.96 17.53 -5.87
C PHE A 68 -4.10 16.39 -5.33
N ALA A 69 -3.02 16.74 -4.65
CA ALA A 69 -2.22 15.76 -3.93
C ALA A 69 -2.80 15.60 -2.51
N ALA A 70 -3.39 14.44 -2.22
CA ALA A 70 -3.82 14.12 -0.87
C ALA A 70 -2.60 14.01 0.06
N ALA A 71 -2.65 14.71 1.20
CA ALA A 71 -1.62 14.61 2.22
C ALA A 71 -1.67 13.22 2.88
N VAL A 72 -0.49 12.70 3.25
CA VAL A 72 -0.41 11.52 4.11
C VAL A 72 -0.91 11.93 5.49
N PRO A 73 -1.94 11.28 6.05
CA PRO A 73 -2.45 11.66 7.36
C PRO A 73 -1.40 11.40 8.43
N ASP A 74 -1.32 12.33 9.39
CA ASP A 74 -0.61 12.09 10.64
C ASP A 74 -1.35 11.03 11.45
N ILE A 75 -0.60 10.34 12.31
CA ILE A 75 -1.21 9.53 13.36
C ILE A 75 -1.56 10.48 14.48
N ASP A 76 -2.85 10.60 14.73
CA ASP A 76 -3.40 11.47 15.74
C ASP A 76 -3.93 10.62 16.91
N ASP A 77 -3.26 10.74 18.05
CA ASP A 77 -3.60 10.10 19.31
C ASP A 77 -4.22 11.08 20.32
N THR A 78 -4.59 12.28 19.87
CA THR A 78 -5.21 13.31 20.70
C THR A 78 -6.56 12.83 21.22
N VAL A 79 -6.81 13.00 22.53
CA VAL A 79 -8.15 12.85 23.10
C VAL A 79 -8.90 14.16 22.94
N TYR A 80 -10.00 14.12 22.19
CA TYR A 80 -10.79 15.30 21.85
C TYR A 80 -11.95 15.55 22.81
N ASP A 81 -12.24 16.83 23.07
CA ASP A 81 -13.47 17.27 23.74
C ASP A 81 -14.60 17.44 22.71
N ALA A 82 -15.63 16.61 22.83
CA ALA A 82 -16.76 16.61 21.93
C ALA A 82 -17.58 17.92 22.00
N GLU A 83 -17.75 18.51 23.19
CA GLU A 83 -18.52 19.75 23.35
C GLU A 83 -17.80 20.93 22.70
N ALA A 84 -16.47 20.98 22.83
CA ALA A 84 -15.64 21.98 22.16
C ALA A 84 -15.75 21.89 20.63
N ILE A 85 -15.68 20.67 20.06
CA ILE A 85 -15.82 20.45 18.62
C ILE A 85 -17.21 20.88 18.13
N VAL A 86 -18.27 20.50 18.84
CA VAL A 86 -19.65 20.88 18.48
C VAL A 86 -19.82 22.39 18.54
N GLY A 87 -19.26 23.05 19.56
CA GLY A 87 -19.27 24.51 19.69
C GLY A 87 -18.57 25.20 18.52
N GLU A 88 -17.42 24.69 18.09
CA GLU A 88 -16.68 25.21 16.93
C GLU A 88 -17.52 25.11 15.64
N TRP A 89 -18.11 23.95 15.37
CA TRP A 89 -18.91 23.74 14.15
C TRP A 89 -20.17 24.59 14.13
N ALA A 90 -20.86 24.74 15.27
CA ALA A 90 -22.02 25.60 15.40
C ALA A 90 -21.69 27.07 15.08
N GLY A 91 -20.49 27.54 15.47
CA GLY A 91 -19.99 28.89 15.15
C GLY A 91 -19.63 29.08 13.66
N GLN A 92 -19.29 28.01 12.95
CA GLN A 92 -18.97 28.06 11.51
C GLN A 92 -20.21 28.01 10.61
N SER A 93 -21.34 27.50 11.12
CA SER A 93 -22.61 27.35 10.39
C SER A 93 -23.40 28.66 10.21
N GLY A 94 -22.84 29.80 10.65
CA GLY A 94 -23.45 31.13 10.55
C GLY A 94 -23.16 31.92 9.26
N ARG A 95 -22.78 31.25 8.16
CA ARG A 95 -22.67 31.83 6.81
C ARG A 95 -23.66 31.19 5.86
#